data_AF-A0AAU6FZI2-F1
#
_entry.id   AF-A0AAU6FZI2-F1
#
_cell.length_a   1.000
_cell.length_b   1.000
_cell.length_c   1.000
_cell.angle_alpha   90.00
_cell.angle_beta   90.00
_cell.angle_gamma   90.00
#
_symmetry.space_group_name_H-M   'P 1'
#
loop_
_entity.id
_entity.type
_entity.pdbx_description
1 polymer ?
#
loop_
_entity_poly.entity_id
_entity_poly.type
_entity_poly.pdbx_seq_one_letter_code
_entity_poly.pdbx_strand_id
1 'polypeptide(L)'
;MRELEAAEEQERRQAEQARARESWKIQPQRSHEAALLHRGDCSLYKSAFGFISHTDALIALDEPDVEPCQICMPESGLPPA
;
A
#
# COMPACT_ATOMS: atom_id res chain seq x y z
N MET A 1 -32.93 9.55 -3.16
CA MET A 1 -32.13 8.80 -2.17
C MET A 1 -31.12 7.87 -2.83
N ARG A 2 -31.49 6.96 -3.74
CA ARG A 2 -30.52 6.06 -4.42
C ARG A 2 -29.37 6.74 -5.17
N GLU A 3 -29.60 7.87 -5.83
CA GLU A 3 -28.54 8.60 -6.55
C GLU A 3 -27.55 9.27 -5.60
N LEU A 4 -28.03 9.78 -4.46
CA LEU A 4 -27.19 10.36 -3.40
C LEU A 4 -26.31 9.28 -2.75
N GLU A 5 -26.90 8.13 -2.41
CA GLU A 5 -26.17 6.98 -1.85
C GLU A 5 -25.08 6.47 -2.79
N ALA A 6 -25.34 6.44 -4.10
CA ALA A 6 -24.36 6.03 -5.10
C ALA A 6 -23.21 7.03 -5.25
N ALA A 7 -23.50 8.33 -5.14
CA ALA A 7 -22.47 9.38 -5.18
C ALA A 7 -21.57 9.33 -3.94
N GLU A 8 -22.15 9.16 -2.75
CA GLU A 8 -21.40 9.04 -1.49
C GLU A 8 -20.50 7.80 -1.48
N GLU A 9 -20.98 6.66 -1.97
CA GLU A 9 -20.19 5.44 -2.13
C GLU A 9 -19.01 5.64 -3.08
N GLN A 10 -19.23 6.33 -4.19
CA GLN A 10 -18.21 6.63 -5.19
C GLN A 10 -17.12 7.55 -4.60
N GLU A 11 -17.52 8.59 -3.87
CA GLU A 11 -16.59 9.52 -3.21
C GLU A 11 -15.74 8.80 -2.16
N ARG A 12 -16.38 7.96 -1.32
CA ARG A 12 -15.67 7.18 -0.31
C ARG A 12 -14.60 6.27 -0.95
N ARG A 13 -14.94 5.58 -2.04
CA ARG A 13 -13.98 4.73 -2.77
C ARG A 13 -12.82 5.52 -3.35
N GLN A 14 -13.07 6.71 -3.88
CA GLN A 14 -12.01 7.57 -4.40
C GLN A 14 -11.08 8.04 -3.28
N ALA A 15 -11.62 8.44 -2.13
CA ALA A 15 -10.84 8.83 -0.97
C ALA A 15 -10.00 7.65 -0.43
N GLU A 16 -10.56 6.44 -0.37
CA GLU A 16 -9.84 5.23 0.03
C GLU A 16 -8.70 4.90 -0.95
N GLN A 17 -8.92 5.02 -2.25
CA GLN A 17 -7.89 4.79 -3.27
C GLN A 17 -6.79 5.85 -3.21
N ALA A 18 -7.15 7.13 -3.05
CA ALA A 18 -6.17 8.20 -2.89
C ALA A 18 -5.30 7.97 -1.65
N ARG A 19 -5.92 7.61 -0.52
CA ARG A 19 -5.19 7.25 0.70
C ARG A 19 -4.25 6.06 0.49
N ALA A 20 -4.69 5.02 -0.21
CA ALA A 20 -3.87 3.84 -0.49
C ALA A 20 -2.65 4.17 -1.37
N ARG A 21 -2.80 5.05 -2.37
CA ARG A 21 -1.69 5.52 -3.23
C ARG A 21 -0.59 6.24 -2.46
N GLU A 22 -0.96 6.92 -1.39
CA GLU A 22 -0.06 7.68 -0.51
C GLU A 22 0.43 6.87 0.71
N SER A 23 0.08 5.57 0.77
CA SER A 23 0.42 4.69 1.88
C SER A 23 1.34 3.55 1.44
N TRP A 24 1.90 2.82 2.41
CA TRP A 24 2.65 1.59 2.21
C TRP A 24 2.05 0.47 3.05
N LYS A 25 2.45 -0.77 2.79
CA LYS A 25 2.04 -1.94 3.59
C LYS A 25 3.10 -3.01 3.58
N ILE A 26 3.21 -3.76 4.68
CA ILE A 26 4.15 -4.88 4.82
C ILE A 26 3.38 -6.18 4.64
N GLN A 27 3.81 -6.98 3.67
CA GLN A 27 3.46 -8.39 3.60
C GLN A 27 4.33 -9.12 4.62
N PRO A 28 3.74 -9.76 5.65
CA PRO A 28 4.51 -10.49 6.65
C PRO A 28 5.31 -11.61 6.02
N GLN A 29 6.48 -11.88 6.60
CA GLN A 29 7.29 -13.04 6.27
C GLN A 29 6.45 -14.33 6.34
N ARG A 30 6.62 -15.19 5.33
CA ARG A 30 6.19 -16.58 5.33
C ARG A 30 7.44 -17.44 5.13
N SER A 31 7.42 -18.65 5.70
CA SER A 31 8.57 -19.55 5.85
C SER A 31 9.73 -19.34 4.86
N HIS A 32 10.90 -18.96 5.38
CA HIS A 32 12.16 -18.75 4.65
C HIS A 32 12.23 -17.58 3.65
N GLU A 33 11.18 -16.75 3.51
CA GLU A 33 11.18 -15.56 2.66
C GLU A 33 11.31 -14.28 3.49
N ALA A 34 11.86 -13.20 2.94
CA ALA A 34 11.82 -11.88 3.56
C ALA A 34 10.37 -11.36 3.64
N ALA A 35 10.10 -10.46 4.59
CA ALA A 35 8.90 -9.63 4.52
C ALA A 35 9.01 -8.70 3.30
N LEU A 36 7.88 -8.40 2.64
CA LEU A 36 7.89 -7.53 1.46
C LEU A 36 7.19 -6.20 1.77
N LEU A 37 7.88 -5.09 1.53
CA LEU A 37 7.26 -3.77 1.53
C LEU A 37 6.57 -3.53 0.19
N HIS A 38 5.36 -2.98 0.22
CA HIS A 38 4.57 -2.64 -0.97
C HIS A 38 4.05 -1.22 -0.88
N ARG A 39 3.78 -0.58 -2.03
CA ARG A 39 2.86 0.57 -2.07
C ARG A 39 1.46 0.12 -1.67
N GLY A 40 0.71 1.01 -1.04
CA GLY A 40 -0.62 0.70 -0.52
C GLY A 40 -1.60 0.30 -1.63
N ASP A 41 -1.40 0.81 -2.84
CA ASP A 41 -2.15 0.47 -4.05
C ASP A 41 -1.51 -0.62 -4.91
N CYS A 42 -0.51 -1.36 -4.39
CA CYS A 42 0.07 -2.51 -5.07
C CYS A 42 -1.01 -3.52 -5.47
N SER A 43 -1.05 -3.86 -6.76
CA SER A 43 -2.07 -4.74 -7.36
C SER A 43 -1.88 -6.22 -7.01
N LEU A 44 -0.67 -6.62 -6.59
CA LEU A 44 -0.32 -8.00 -6.25
C LEU A 44 -0.67 -8.35 -4.81
N TYR A 45 -0.25 -7.52 -3.85
CA TYR A 45 -0.57 -7.75 -2.45
C TYR A 45 -1.85 -7.00 -2.08
N LYS A 46 -3.00 -7.68 -2.08
CA LYS A 46 -4.33 -7.05 -1.96
C LYS A 46 -4.83 -6.83 -0.52
N SER A 47 -3.96 -6.93 0.48
CA SER A 47 -4.37 -6.59 1.86
C SER A 47 -4.85 -5.13 1.91
N ALA A 48 -6.04 -4.93 2.47
CA ALA A 48 -6.68 -3.63 2.69
C ALA A 48 -6.43 -3.08 4.11
N PHE A 49 -5.55 -3.73 4.88
CA PHE A 49 -5.20 -3.36 6.25
C PHE A 49 -3.69 -3.32 6.43
N GLY A 50 -3.23 -2.69 7.51
CA GLY A 50 -1.80 -2.58 7.82
C GLY A 50 -1.08 -1.51 6.99
N PHE A 51 -1.78 -0.42 6.66
CA PHE A 51 -1.15 0.73 6.02
C PHE A 51 -0.21 1.43 7.00
N ILE A 52 0.98 1.76 6.52
CA ILE A 52 2.00 2.51 7.27
C ILE A 52 2.35 3.80 6.54
N SER A 53 2.91 4.75 7.29
CA SER A 53 3.34 6.04 6.74
C SER A 53 4.58 5.90 5.86
N HIS A 54 4.89 6.94 5.07
CA HIS A 54 6.15 7.00 4.32
C HIS A 54 7.37 6.85 5.24
N THR A 55 7.36 7.52 6.40
CA THR A 55 8.46 7.44 7.36
C THR A 55 8.65 6.02 7.88
N ASP A 56 7.55 5.34 8.25
CA ASP A 56 7.62 3.94 8.71
C ASP A 56 8.05 3.00 7.59
N ALA A 57 7.70 3.29 6.34
CA ALA A 57 8.14 2.54 5.18
C ALA A 57 9.66 2.66 4.94
N LEU A 58 10.23 3.86 5.13
CA LEU A 58 11.68 4.06 5.08
C LEU A 58 12.39 3.30 6.22
N ILE A 59 11.85 3.36 7.44
CA ILE A 59 12.38 2.59 8.57
C ILE A 59 12.32 1.09 8.26
N ALA A 60 11.22 0.60 7.69
CA ALA A 60 11.08 -0.81 7.33
C ALA A 60 12.11 -1.23 6.27
N LEU A 61 12.49 -0.37 5.31
CA LEU A 61 13.52 -0.70 4.31
C LEU A 61 14.93 -0.82 4.89
N ASP A 62 15.18 -0.24 6.06
CA ASP A 62 16.46 -0.39 6.76
C ASP A 62 16.54 -1.73 7.54
N GLU A 63 15.41 -2.44 7.72
CA GLU A 63 15.39 -3.75 8.38
C GLU A 63 15.93 -4.86 7.45
N PRO A 64 16.82 -5.73 7.93
CA PRO A 64 17.54 -6.70 7.09
C PRO A 64 16.66 -7.82 6.53
N ASP A 65 15.48 -8.04 7.11
CA ASP A 65 14.50 -9.06 6.71
C ASP A 65 13.32 -8.47 5.92
N VAL A 66 13.41 -7.20 5.52
CA VAL A 66 12.41 -6.53 4.68
C VAL A 66 13.01 -6.20 3.32
N GLU A 67 12.35 -6.67 2.26
CA GLU A 67 12.73 -6.34 0.89
C GLU A 67 11.64 -5.50 0.20
N PRO A 68 12.01 -4.58 -0.70
CA PRO A 68 11.03 -3.87 -1.52
C PRO A 68 10.39 -4.80 -2.56
N CYS A 69 9.09 -4.66 -2.76
CA CYS A 69 8.40 -5.31 -3.86
C CYS A 69 8.96 -4.83 -5.20
N GLN A 70 9.56 -5.74 -5.96
CA GLN A 70 10.19 -5.46 -7.26
C GLN A 70 9.20 -5.05 -8.36
N ILE A 71 7.89 -5.17 -8.12
CA ILE A 71 6.84 -4.85 -9.10
C ILE A 71 6.30 -3.44 -8.89
N CYS A 72 6.02 -3.04 -7.66
CA CYS A 72 5.53 -1.70 -7.36
C CYS A 72 6.63 -0.71 -6.96
N MET A 73 7.87 -1.18 -6.76
CA MET A 73 9.06 -0.39 -6.43
C MET A 73 8.74 0.68 -5.36
N PRO A 74 8.35 0.27 -4.14
CA PRO A 74 7.86 1.19 -3.11
C PRO A 74 8.79 2.33 -2.73
N GLU A 75 10.09 2.15 -2.94
CA GLU A 75 11.19 3.09 -2.77
C GLU A 75 11.30 4.12 -3.91
N SER A 76 10.74 3.81 -5.09
CA SER A 76 10.73 4.75 -6.20
C SER A 76 9.73 5.88 -5.87
N GLY A 77 10.24 7.09 -5.66
CA GLY A 77 9.43 8.28 -5.37
C GLY A 77 8.50 8.72 -6.51
N LEU A 78 8.33 7.90 -7.54
CA LEU A 78 7.33 8.12 -8.58
C LEU A 78 5.98 7.63 -8.05
N PRO A 79 4.91 8.44 -8.15
CA PRO A 79 3.57 7.89 -8.04
C PRO A 79 3.38 6.85 -9.16
N PRO A 80 2.66 5.74 -8.91
CA PRO A 80 2.30 4.83 -10.00
C PRO A 80 1.55 5.61 -11.10
N ALA A 81 1.93 5.35 -12.36
CA ALA A 81 1.42 6.02 -13.56
C ALA A 81 -0.10 5.84 -13.75
#